data_AF-A0A0F9G9R5-F1
#
_entry.id   AF-A0A0F9G9R5-F1
#
_cell.length_a   1.000
_cell.length_b   1.000
_cell.length_c   1.000
_cell.angle_alpha   90.00
_cell.angle_beta   90.00
_cell.angle_gamma   90.00
#
_symmetry.space_group_name_H-M   'P 1'
#
loop_
_entity.id
_entity.type
_entity.pdbx_description
1 polymer ?
#
loop_
_entity_poly.entity_id
_entity_poly.type
_entity_poly.pdbx_seq_one_letter_code
_entity_poly.pdbx_strand_id
1 'polypeptide(L)' 'MKIDISAPEGNVFCIMGVVTDLLGQTGRKDEVKAVMARMRSGDYANACAVATEVSYGSIEFYNSRDEIIG' A
#
# COMPACT_ATOMS: atom_id res chain seq x y z
N MET A 1 2.28 9.65 3.60
CA MET A 1 3.10 9.17 2.47
C MET A 1 2.22 9.11 1.26
N LYS A 2 2.70 9.58 0.10
CA LYS A 2 1.97 9.47 -1.17
C LYS A 2 2.70 8.51 -2.10
N ILE A 3 1.98 7.54 -2.66
CA ILE A 3 2.52 6.55 -3.60
C ILE A 3 1.87 6.77 -4.96
N ASP A 4 2.70 6.97 -5.98
CA ASP A 4 2.24 7.05 -7.36
C ASP A 4 2.03 5.64 -7.91
N ILE A 5 0.77 5.28 -8.18
CA ILE A 5 0.41 3.95 -8.70
C ILE A 5 0.89 3.73 -10.14
N SER A 6 1.28 4.80 -10.83
CA SER A 6 1.79 4.73 -12.20
C SER A 6 3.31 4.61 -12.29
N ALA A 7 4.01 4.76 -11.15
CA ALA A 7 5.45 4.63 -11.02
C ALA A 7 5.84 3.25 -10.46
N PRO A 8 7.12 2.82 -10.56
CA PRO A 8 7.58 1.53 -10.03
C PRO A 8 7.28 1.32 -8.54
N GLU A 9 7.26 2.41 -7.76
CA GLU A 9 6.93 2.41 -6.32
C GLU A 9 5.48 2.02 -6.05
N GLY A 10 4.60 2.22 -7.04
CA GLY A 10 3.22 1.75 -7.05
C GLY A 10 3.06 0.25 -7.27
N ASN A 11 4.15 -0.51 -7.50
CA ASN A 11 4.02 -1.96 -7.62
C ASN A 11 3.51 -2.58 -6.30
N VAL A 12 2.62 -3.58 -6.40
CA VAL A 12 2.02 -4.24 -5.23
C VAL A 12 3.06 -4.79 -4.23
N PHE A 13 4.20 -5.29 -4.71
CA PHE A 13 5.27 -5.79 -3.83
C PHE A 13 5.97 -4.66 -3.09
N CYS A 14 6.16 -3.50 -3.73
CA CYS A 14 6.68 -2.30 -3.07
C CYS A 14 5.72 -1.82 -1.98
N ILE A 15 4.41 -1.76 -2.28
CA ILE A 15 3.37 -1.36 -1.31
C ILE A 15 3.36 -2.31 -0.11
N MET A 16 3.45 -3.62 -0.34
CA MET A 16 3.54 -4.62 0.74
C MET A 16 4.80 -4.44 1.61
N GLY A 17 5.94 -4.09 1.01
CA GLY A 17 7.16 -3.75 1.74
C GLY A 17 6.94 -2.55 2.66
N VAL A 18 6.39 -1.46 2.12
CA VAL A 18 6.06 -0.25 2.90
C VAL A 18 5.13 -0.56 4.07
N VAL A 19 4.08 -1.35 3.86
CA VAL A 19 3.15 -1.74 4.93
C VAL A 19 3.85 -2.61 5.98
N THR A 20 4.73 -3.52 5.57
CA THR A 20 5.51 -4.36 6.50
C THR A 20 6.42 -3.51 7.38
N ASP A 21 7.13 -2.57 6.77
CA ASP A 21 8.02 -1.64 7.49
C ASP A 21 7.23 -0.75 8.45
N LEU A 22 6.09 -0.21 8.00
CA LEU A 22 5.20 0.60 8.83
C LEU A 22 4.73 -0.17 10.06
N LEU A 23 4.22 -1.40 9.87
CA LEU A 23 3.77 -2.26 10.97
C LEU A 23 4.91 -2.54 11.96
N GLY A 24 6.13 -2.77 11.46
CA GLY A 24 7.33 -2.92 12.28
C GLY A 24 7.64 -1.67 13.11
N GLN A 25 7.60 -0.49 12.50
CA GLN A 25 7.87 0.79 13.15
C GLN A 25 6.81 1.16 14.20
N THR A 26 5.57 0.73 14.02
CA THR A 26 4.47 0.98 14.97
C THR A 26 4.31 -0.11 16.04
N GLY A 27 5.21 -1.09 16.10
CA GLY A 27 5.13 -2.19 17.08
C GLY A 27 4.04 -3.23 16.79
N ARG A 28 3.47 -3.26 15.59
CA ARG A 28 2.40 -4.16 15.11
C ARG A 28 2.96 -5.30 14.24
N LYS A 29 4.18 -5.75 14.54
CA LYS A 29 4.92 -6.72 13.73
C LYS A 29 4.23 -8.09 13.67
N ASP A 30 3.49 -8.43 14.71
CA ASP A 30 2.65 -9.63 14.81
C ASP A 30 1.49 -9.65 13.79
N GLU A 31 1.00 -8.48 13.40
CA GLU A 31 -0.09 -8.36 12.41
C GLU A 31 0.37 -8.58 10.96
N VAL A 32 1.68 -8.51 10.68
CA VAL A 32 2.24 -8.57 9.32
C VAL A 32 1.71 -9.78 8.55
N LYS A 33 1.71 -10.97 9.15
CA LYS A 33 1.25 -12.19 8.46
C LYS A 33 -0.22 -12.09 8.04
N ALA A 34 -1.08 -11.58 8.91
CA ALA A 34 -2.51 -11.44 8.64
C ALA A 34 -2.77 -10.35 7.58
N VAL A 35 -2.09 -9.21 7.70
CA VAL A 35 -2.21 -8.10 6.73
C VAL A 35 -1.73 -8.52 5.35
N MET A 36 -0.59 -9.23 5.24
CA MET A 36 -0.09 -9.71 3.94
C MET A 36 -1.04 -10.72 3.29
N ALA A 37 -1.72 -11.55 4.09
CA ALA A 37 -2.74 -12.47 3.58
C ALA A 37 -3.95 -11.70 3.01
N ARG A 38 -4.41 -10.65 3.71
CA ARG A 38 -5.49 -9.76 3.24
C ARG A 38 -5.12 -9.01 1.97
N MET A 39 -3.89 -8.50 1.86
CA MET A 39 -3.43 -7.81 0.65
C MET A 39 -3.39 -8.74 -0.56
N ARG A 40 -3.06 -10.02 -0.36
CA ARG A 40 -2.98 -11.05 -1.42
C ARG A 40 -4.31 -11.72 -1.76
N SER A 41 -5.38 -11.49 -1.00
CA SER A 41 -6.66 -12.20 -1.19
C SER A 41 -7.51 -11.63 -2.33
N GLY A 42 -7.06 -10.56 -2.98
CA GLY A 42 -7.80 -9.88 -4.05
C GLY A 42 -6.86 -9.31 -5.11
N ASP A 43 -7.38 -8.36 -5.86
CA ASP A 43 -6.64 -7.64 -6.89
C ASP A 43 -5.78 -6.49 -6.32
N TYR A 44 -5.20 -5.71 -7.23
CA TYR A 44 -4.39 -4.55 -6.88
C TYR A 44 -5.17 -3.50 -6.07
N ALA A 45 -6.44 -3.27 -6.40
CA ALA A 45 -7.29 -2.31 -5.69
C ALA A 45 -7.54 -2.76 -4.25
N ASN A 46 -7.75 -4.06 -4.03
CA ASN A 46 -7.82 -4.65 -2.69
C ASN A 46 -6.52 -4.41 -1.89
N ALA A 47 -5.36 -4.65 -2.51
CA ALA A 47 -4.08 -4.41 -1.84
C ALA A 47 -3.91 -2.94 -1.41
N CYS A 48 -4.29 -1.99 -2.27
CA CYS A 48 -4.28 -0.56 -1.95
C CYS A 48 -5.26 -0.22 -0.82
N ALA A 49 -6.49 -0.75 -0.87
CA ALA A 49 -7.49 -0.52 0.17
C ALA A 49 -7.01 -1.01 1.55
N VAL A 50 -6.44 -2.22 1.62
CA VAL A 50 -5.87 -2.77 2.86
C VAL A 50 -4.69 -1.93 3.34
N ALA A 51 -3.81 -1.45 2.45
CA ALA A 51 -2.70 -0.58 2.81
C ALA A 51 -3.18 0.76 3.41
N THR A 52 -4.22 1.38 2.82
CA THR A 52 -4.84 2.61 3.35
C THR A 52 -5.49 2.38 4.72
N GLU A 53 -6.22 1.29 4.88
CA GLU A 53 -6.88 0.91 6.14
C GLU A 53 -5.86 0.70 7.26
N VAL A 54 -4.85 -0.15 7.03
CA VAL A 54 -3.86 -0.54 8.04
C VAL A 54 -2.96 0.62 8.44
N SER A 55 -2.70 1.54 7.52
CA SER A 55 -1.90 2.73 7.77
C SER A 55 -2.67 3.89 8.43
N TYR A 56 -3.97 3.71 8.71
CA TYR A 56 -4.85 4.76 9.24
C TYR A 56 -4.81 6.04 8.38
N GLY A 57 -4.76 5.90 7.06
CA GLY A 57 -4.67 7.02 6.12
C GLY A 57 -3.27 7.63 5.99
N SER A 58 -2.24 7.07 6.63
CA SER A 58 -0.86 7.53 6.47
C SER A 58 -0.29 7.20 5.08
N ILE A 59 -0.89 6.26 4.36
CA ILE A 59 -0.59 5.95 2.95
C ILE A 59 -1.76 6.45 2.09
N GLU A 60 -1.43 7.31 1.14
CA GLU A 60 -2.33 7.83 0.12
C GLU A 60 -1.82 7.41 -1.27
N PHE A 61 -2.73 7.02 -2.16
CA PHE A 61 -2.41 6.64 -3.53
C PHE A 61 -2.87 7.71 -4.50
N TYR A 62 -2.06 7.99 -5.53
CA TYR A 62 -2.42 8.90 -6.61
C TYR A 62 -1.87 8.36 -7.93
N ASN A 63 -2.38 8.86 -9.06
CA ASN A 63 -1.93 8.49 -10.39
C ASN A 63 -1.43 9.75 -11.13
N SER A 64 -0.12 9.90 -11.26
CA SER A 64 0.46 11.08 -11.94
C SER A 64 0.18 11.10 -13.44
N ARG A 65 -0.17 9.96 -14.05
CA ARG A 65 -0.52 9.88 -15.47
C ARG A 65 -1.94 10.33 -15.77
N ASP A 66 -2.84 10.34 -14.78
CA ASP A 66 -4.19 10.89 -14.95
C ASP A 66 -4.17 12.43 -15.04
N GLU A 67 -3.07 13.08 -14.63
CA GLU A 67 -2.87 14.53 -14.78
C GLU A 67 -2.29 14.92 -16.16
N ILE A 68 -1.81 13.96 -16.97
CA ILE A 68 -1.30 14.22 -18.33
C ILE A 68 -2.46 14.11 -19.32
N ILE A 69 -3.39 15.06 -19.25
CA ILE A 69 -4.31 15.34 -20.35
C ILE A 69 -3.67 16.49 -21.15
N GLY A 70 -2.89 16.11 -22.17
CA GLY A 70 -2.45 17.01 -23.24
C GLY A 70 -3.41 16.95 -24.42
#